data_AF-A0A959BPT0-F1
#
_entry.id   AF-A0A959BPT0-F1
#
_cell.length_a   1.000
_cell.length_b   1.000
_cell.length_c   1.000
_cell.angle_alpha   90.00
_cell.angle_beta   90.00
_cell.angle_gamma   90.00
#
_symmetry.space_group_name_H-M   'P 1'
#
loop_
_entity.id
_entity.type
_entity.pdbx_description
1 polymer ?
#
loop_
_entity_poly.entity_id
_entity_poly.type
_entity_poly.pdbx_seq_one_letter_code
_entity_poly.pdbx_strand_id
1 'polypeptide(L)' 'MIPATFDYAAPESLEEAFALLEQHGDEAKILAGGHSLIPMMKLRFASPEFLIDINNIPGLSYIK' A
#
# COMPACT_ATOMS: atom_id res chain seq x y z
N MET A 1 -17.23 7.32 7.93
CA MET A 1 -17.32 6.20 6.96
C MET A 1 -16.05 5.35 7.10
N ILE A 2 -16.20 4.03 7.18
CA ILE A 2 -15.14 3.05 7.53
C ILE A 2 -14.74 2.32 6.23
N PRO A 3 -13.45 2.10 5.89
CA PRO A 3 -12.98 1.29 4.75
C PRO A 3 -13.57 -0.14 4.69
N ALA A 4 -13.46 -0.82 3.54
CA ALA A 4 -13.66 -2.28 3.50
C ALA A 4 -12.49 -2.96 4.24
N THR A 5 -12.64 -4.24 4.59
CA THR A 5 -11.52 -5.03 5.12
C THR A 5 -10.46 -5.22 4.04
N PHE A 6 -9.21 -5.22 4.45
CA PHE A 6 -8.05 -5.44 3.61
C PHE A 6 -6.95 -6.09 4.45
N ASP A 7 -6.11 -6.87 3.80
CA ASP A 7 -4.85 -7.37 4.35
C ASP A 7 -3.77 -6.28 4.24
N TYR A 8 -2.77 -6.37 5.11
CA TYR A 8 -1.74 -5.35 5.24
C TYR A 8 -0.36 -5.98 5.39
N ALA A 9 0.59 -5.51 4.59
CA ALA A 9 2.01 -5.82 4.74
C ALA A 9 2.83 -4.52 4.77
N ALA A 10 3.90 -4.51 5.54
CA ALA A 10 4.84 -3.42 5.64
C ALA A 10 6.27 -3.95 5.38
N PRO A 11 6.62 -4.23 4.12
CA PRO A 11 7.92 -4.78 3.75
C PRO A 11 9.07 -3.85 4.16
N GLU A 12 10.24 -4.44 4.40
CA GLU A 12 11.46 -3.72 4.78
C GLU A 12 12.45 -3.52 3.61
N SER A 13 12.10 -4.02 2.42
CA SER A 13 12.91 -3.93 1.20
C SER A 13 12.07 -3.73 -0.06
N LEU A 14 12.70 -3.22 -1.12
CA LEU A 14 12.05 -3.10 -2.42
C LEU A 14 11.75 -4.47 -3.03
N GLU A 15 12.66 -5.42 -2.84
CA GLU A 15 12.53 -6.79 -3.33
C GLU A 15 11.26 -7.46 -2.76
N GLU A 16 11.03 -7.31 -1.46
CA GLU A 16 9.82 -7.83 -0.80
C GLU A 16 8.56 -7.11 -1.28
N ALA A 17 8.60 -5.78 -1.41
CA ALA A 17 7.47 -5.02 -1.93
C ALA A 17 7.08 -5.42 -3.36
N PHE A 18 8.07 -5.65 -4.23
CA PHE A 18 7.83 -6.13 -5.60
C PHE A 18 7.30 -7.56 -5.61
N ALA A 19 7.82 -8.46 -4.77
CA ALA A 19 7.30 -9.82 -4.65
C ALA A 19 5.82 -9.82 -4.22
N LEU A 20 5.44 -8.98 -3.26
CA LEU A 20 4.05 -8.82 -2.84
C LEU A 20 3.16 -8.24 -3.96
N LEU A 21 3.67 -7.27 -4.73
CA LEU A 21 2.94 -6.73 -5.88
C LEU A 21 2.73 -7.79 -6.98
N GLU A 22 3.73 -8.62 -7.26
CA GLU A 22 3.61 -9.73 -8.21
C GLU A 22 2.63 -10.79 -7.72
N GLN A 23 2.68 -11.12 -6.42
CA GLN A 23 1.82 -12.14 -5.81
C GLN A 23 0.34 -11.74 -5.82
N HIS A 24 0.04 -10.48 -5.51
CA HIS A 24 -1.33 -10.00 -5.30
C HIS A 24 -1.91 -9.23 -6.50
N GLY A 25 -1.09 -8.88 -7.49
CA GLY A 25 -1.53 -8.26 -8.74
C GLY A 25 -2.41 -7.03 -8.54
N ASP A 26 -3.54 -6.99 -9.24
CA ASP A 26 -4.47 -5.85 -9.25
C ASP A 26 -5.21 -5.63 -7.91
N GLU A 27 -5.22 -6.64 -7.03
CA GLU A 27 -5.87 -6.58 -5.72
C GLU A 27 -5.02 -5.80 -4.70
N ALA A 28 -3.72 -5.65 -4.97
CA ALA A 28 -2.80 -4.90 -4.14
C ALA A 28 -2.70 -3.41 -4.51
N LYS A 29 -2.61 -2.56 -3.48
CA LYS A 29 -2.21 -1.16 -3.65
C LYS A 29 -1.10 -0.75 -2.70
N ILE A 30 -0.19 0.06 -3.25
CA ILE A 30 0.89 0.70 -2.50
C ILE A 30 0.29 1.78 -1.60
N LEU A 31 0.62 1.70 -0.31
CA LEU A 31 0.36 2.71 0.69
C LEU A 31 1.66 3.48 0.96
N ALA A 32 1.72 4.73 0.49
CA ALA A 32 2.74 5.70 0.87
C ALA A 32 2.21 6.57 2.02
N GLY A 33 2.09 7.89 1.82
CA GLY A 33 1.52 8.80 2.82
C GLY A 33 0.01 8.68 3.06
N GLY A 34 -0.73 7.85 2.32
CA GLY A 34 -2.16 7.55 2.57
C GLY A 34 -3.19 8.67 2.32
N HIS A 35 -2.77 9.91 2.05
CA HIS A 35 -3.67 11.08 1.96
C HIS A 35 -4.59 11.10 0.74
N SER A 36 -4.37 10.23 -0.25
CA SER A 36 -5.29 10.03 -1.38
C SER A 36 -6.02 8.69 -1.27
N LEU A 37 -5.28 7.60 -1.06
CA LEU A 37 -5.83 6.24 -1.03
C LEU A 37 -6.79 6.02 0.14
N ILE A 38 -6.43 6.44 1.36
CA ILE A 38 -7.28 6.22 2.54
C ILE A 38 -8.61 6.99 2.44
N PRO A 39 -8.64 8.27 2.03
CA PRO A 39 -9.91 8.95 1.73
C PRO A 39 -10.75 8.23 0.66
N MET A 40 -10.14 7.76 -0.44
CA MET A 40 -10.86 6.99 -1.47
C MET A 40 -11.46 5.69 -0.92
N MET A 41 -10.74 4.97 -0.06
CA MET A 41 -11.23 3.75 0.60
C MET A 41 -12.36 4.03 1.59
N LYS A 42 -12.22 5.11 2.37
CA LYS A 42 -13.27 5.55 3.30
C LYS A 42 -14.56 5.89 2.58
N LEU A 43 -14.48 6.43 1.36
CA LEU A 43 -15.62 6.77 0.50
C LEU A 43 -16.04 5.64 -0.46
N ARG A 44 -15.40 4.47 -0.41
CA ARG A 44 -15.66 3.32 -1.31
C ARG A 44 -15.42 3.58 -2.80
N PHE A 45 -14.59 4.57 -3.14
CA PHE A 45 -14.11 4.76 -4.51
C PHE A 45 -12.96 3.82 -4.88
N ALA A 46 -12.25 3.32 -3.87
CA ALA A 46 -11.26 2.25 -4.01
C ALA A 46 -11.54 1.18 -2.96
N SER A 47 -11.30 -0.09 -3.27
CA SER A 47 -11.45 -1.20 -2.34
C SER A 47 -10.41 -2.28 -2.64
N PRO A 48 -9.11 -1.96 -2.51
CA PRO A 48 -8.06 -2.97 -2.63
C PRO A 48 -8.24 -4.01 -1.52
N GLU A 49 -7.94 -5.27 -1.83
CA GLU A 49 -7.96 -6.35 -0.85
C GLU A 49 -6.66 -6.43 -0.07
N PHE A 50 -5.57 -5.85 -0.61
CA PHE A 50 -4.25 -5.88 0.00
C PHE A 50 -3.57 -4.49 -0.04
N LEU A 51 -3.02 -4.04 1.08
CA LEU A 51 -2.20 -2.83 1.17
C LEU A 51 -0.74 -3.16 1.44
N ILE A 52 0.16 -2.58 0.64
CA ILE A 52 1.61 -2.71 0.78
C ILE A 52 2.16 -1.35 1.22
N ASP A 53 2.48 -1.23 2.50
CA ASP A 53 3.03 -0.01 3.09
C ASP A 53 4.54 0.09 2.87
N ILE A 54 4.94 1.09 2.09
CA ILE A 54 6.34 1.28 1.69
C ILE A 54 7.09 2.27 2.60
N ASN A 55 6.47 2.77 3.68
CA ASN A 55 7.10 3.77 4.55
C ASN A 55 8.33 3.24 5.31
N ASN A 56 8.48 1.91 5.46
CA ASN A 56 9.59 1.29 6.17
C ASN A 56 10.79 0.95 5.26
N ILE A 57 10.69 1.14 3.95
CA ILE A 57 11.74 0.75 3.01
C ILE A 57 12.85 1.83 2.98
N PRO A 58 14.10 1.47 3.33
CA PRO A 58 15.21 2.41 3.27
C PRO A 58 15.46 2.90 1.83
N GLY A 59 15.89 4.16 1.70
CA GLY A 59 16.23 4.74 0.39
C GLY A 59 15.05 5.32 -0.39
N LEU A 60 13.82 5.27 0.15
CA LEU A 60 12.65 5.93 -0.46
C LEU A 60 12.38 7.36 0.04
N SER A 61 13.11 7.82 1.06
CA SER A 61 12.97 9.16 1.64
C SER A 61 14.32 9.87 1.71
N TYR A 62 14.65 10.65 0.68
CA TYR A 62 15.88 11.44 0.63
C TYR A 62 15.75 12.64 -0.33
N ILE A 63 16.67 13.58 -0.20
CA ILE A 63 16.93 14.65 -1.17
C ILE A 63 18.43 14.58 -1.48
N LYS A 64 18.82 14.66 -2.76
CA LYS A 64 20.21 14.55 -3.22
C LYS A 64 20.57 15.71 -4.14
#